data_AF-A0A2E1MHP0-F1
#
_entry.id   AF-A0A2E1MHP0-F1
#
_cell.length_a   1.000
_cell.length_b   1.000
_cell.length_c   1.000
_cell.angle_alpha   90.00
_cell.angle_beta   90.00
_cell.angle_gamma   90.00
#
_symmetry.space_group_name_H-M   'P 1'
#
loop_
_entity.id
_entity.type
_entity.pdbx_description
1 polymer ?
#
loop_
_entity_poly.entity_id
_entity_poly.type
_entity_poly.pdbx_seq_one_letter_code
_entity_poly.pdbx_strand_id
1 'polypeptide(L)'
;MRSLMLRIFFMLFYNRLISFTFLCTALLLVLINYFLFQNIASYLFFISFITIITFGISHGSLDQVKGATLLKYYNIENKYLFYLCYILTGAFFFFIWYLQPTLFLVSFILLGAYHFGKDDCYLMQIKENIFTNLIFLLKGLPIILTPFIFHFSETIHIVATITQSNDSSFINFLYYLNEKNFLLIINFIIFIIANTIIASRGDKINYFVEFCALNIVNFTFTPFIAFAVYFCTLHSLRHYLSLIEDLRINTYKEALRLFYSNLIPITLLTITFILSFGFLSQSNLSLNDHLTQISFVSLGVLSLPHLVLEVLYDNTSIS
;
A
#
# COMPACT_ATOMS: atom_id res chain seq x y z
N MET A 1 14.62 -9.63 29.34
CA MET A 1 13.15 -9.79 29.51
C MET A 1 12.42 -8.47 29.78
N ARG A 2 12.79 -7.68 30.80
CA ARG A 2 12.10 -6.41 31.13
C ARG A 2 12.12 -5.35 30.00
N SER A 3 13.24 -5.21 29.28
CA SER A 3 13.38 -4.31 28.13
C SER A 3 12.57 -4.75 26.92
N LEU A 4 12.52 -6.06 26.63
CA LEU A 4 11.72 -6.63 25.54
C LEU A 4 10.22 -6.46 25.78
N MET A 5 9.76 -6.71 27.01
CA MET A 5 8.36 -6.49 27.39
C MET A 5 7.93 -5.02 27.30
N LEU A 6 8.78 -4.09 27.75
CA LEU A 6 8.52 -2.65 27.58
C LEU A 6 8.41 -2.28 26.11
N ARG A 7 9.31 -2.80 25.27
CA ARG A 7 9.31 -2.54 23.83
C ARG A 7 8.03 -3.04 23.17
N ILE A 8 7.61 -4.27 23.44
CA ILE A 8 6.34 -4.84 22.93
C ILE A 8 5.14 -4.00 23.39
N PHE A 9 5.11 -3.56 24.65
CA PHE A 9 4.05 -2.72 25.18
C PHE A 9 3.94 -1.38 24.44
N PHE A 10 5.07 -0.69 24.23
CA PHE A 10 5.07 0.56 23.47
C PHE A 10 4.58 0.35 22.05
N MET A 11 4.98 -0.73 21.40
CA MET A 11 4.57 -1.01 20.01
C MET A 11 3.07 -1.29 19.91
N LEU A 12 2.51 -2.09 20.82
CA LEU A 12 1.05 -2.29 20.89
C LEU A 12 0.31 -0.97 21.14
N PHE A 13 0.86 -0.09 22.00
CA PHE A 13 0.31 1.24 22.24
C PHE A 13 0.33 2.11 20.98
N TYR A 14 1.46 2.19 20.27
CA TYR A 14 1.56 2.96 19.03
C TYR A 14 0.66 2.38 17.93
N ASN A 15 0.51 1.07 17.86
CA ASN A 15 -0.37 0.44 16.88
C ASN A 15 -1.85 0.78 17.11
N ARG A 16 -2.28 0.79 18.38
CA ARG A 16 -3.60 1.33 18.76
C ARG A 16 -3.72 2.78 18.37
N LEU A 17 -2.72 3.60 18.72
CA LEU A 17 -2.74 5.02 18.42
C LEU A 17 -2.92 5.27 16.91
N ILE A 18 -2.18 4.55 16.05
CA ILE A 18 -2.31 4.66 14.59
C ILE A 18 -3.74 4.34 14.14
N SER A 19 -4.31 3.23 14.61
CA SER A 19 -5.65 2.80 14.20
C SER A 19 -6.73 3.78 14.67
N PHE A 20 -6.60 4.32 15.88
CA PHE A 20 -7.48 5.38 16.36
C PHE A 20 -7.26 6.70 15.60
N THR A 21 -6.03 7.04 15.22
CA THR A 21 -5.79 8.22 14.37
C THR A 21 -6.40 8.03 12.98
N PHE A 22 -6.38 6.83 12.41
CA PHE A 22 -7.07 6.53 11.16
C PHE A 22 -8.59 6.69 11.32
N LEU A 23 -9.18 6.18 12.39
CA LEU A 23 -10.61 6.39 12.65
C LEU A 23 -10.95 7.88 12.86
N CYS A 24 -10.18 8.61 13.66
CA CYS A 24 -10.40 10.04 13.91
C CYS A 24 -10.25 10.87 12.62
N THR A 25 -9.26 10.57 11.79
CA THR A 25 -9.08 11.23 10.49
C THR A 25 -10.23 10.90 9.54
N ALA A 26 -10.67 9.65 9.48
CA ALA A 26 -11.86 9.25 8.74
C ALA A 26 -13.09 10.05 9.15
N LEU A 27 -13.41 10.08 10.45
CA LEU A 27 -14.57 10.81 10.98
C LEU A 27 -14.47 12.32 10.74
N LEU A 28 -13.28 12.90 10.91
CA LEU A 28 -13.05 14.31 10.63
C LEU A 28 -13.29 14.63 9.16
N LEU A 29 -12.77 13.82 8.24
CA LEU A 29 -12.97 14.00 6.81
C LEU A 29 -14.45 13.85 6.44
N VAL A 30 -15.17 12.87 7.02
CA VAL A 30 -16.62 12.72 6.82
C VAL A 30 -17.37 13.98 7.27
N LEU A 31 -17.00 14.54 8.44
CA LEU A 31 -17.59 15.77 8.95
C LEU A 31 -17.33 16.96 8.02
N ILE A 32 -16.08 17.14 7.58
CA ILE A 32 -15.67 18.18 6.62
C ILE A 32 -16.46 18.02 5.31
N ASN A 33 -16.58 16.79 4.80
CA ASN A 33 -17.32 16.49 3.59
C ASN A 33 -18.79 16.89 3.73
N TYR A 34 -19.44 16.48 4.82
CA TYR A 34 -20.85 16.81 5.10
C TYR A 34 -21.12 18.32 5.10
N PHE A 35 -20.23 19.12 5.69
CA PHE A 35 -20.41 20.58 5.77
C PHE A 35 -20.00 21.34 4.51
N LEU A 36 -19.16 20.79 3.63
CA LEU A 36 -18.51 21.51 2.53
C LEU A 36 -18.75 20.89 1.13
N PHE A 37 -19.75 19.99 1.04
CA PHE A 37 -19.95 18.93 0.03
C PHE A 37 -19.85 19.31 -1.46
N GLN A 38 -19.97 20.59 -1.85
CA GLN A 38 -20.00 20.96 -3.28
C GLN A 38 -18.72 21.61 -3.83
N ASN A 39 -17.81 22.12 -2.99
CA ASN A 39 -16.65 22.89 -3.48
C ASN A 39 -15.29 22.21 -3.29
N ILE A 40 -15.22 21.03 -2.66
CA ILE A 40 -13.92 20.44 -2.23
C ILE A 40 -13.56 19.13 -2.92
N ALA A 41 -14.45 18.47 -3.66
CA ALA A 41 -14.14 17.16 -4.25
C ALA A 41 -12.90 17.17 -5.17
N SER A 42 -12.76 18.19 -6.03
CA SER A 42 -11.59 18.35 -6.91
C SER A 42 -10.32 18.65 -6.12
N TYR A 43 -10.40 19.50 -5.09
CA TYR A 43 -9.27 19.78 -4.20
C TYR A 43 -8.84 18.53 -3.41
N LEU A 44 -9.80 17.75 -2.90
CA LEU A 44 -9.54 16.49 -2.20
C LEU A 44 -8.85 15.49 -3.13
N PHE A 45 -9.31 15.35 -4.37
CA PHE A 45 -8.65 14.49 -5.36
C PHE A 45 -7.18 14.91 -5.58
N PHE A 46 -6.93 16.20 -5.77
CA PHE A 46 -5.56 16.70 -6.01
C PHE A 46 -4.68 16.58 -4.75
N ILE A 47 -5.23 16.84 -3.57
CA ILE A 47 -4.54 16.61 -2.29
C ILE A 47 -4.21 15.13 -2.14
N SER A 48 -5.16 14.22 -2.42
CA SER A 48 -4.96 12.77 -2.42
C SER A 48 -3.86 12.33 -3.38
N PHE A 49 -3.80 12.92 -4.58
CA PHE A 49 -2.72 12.66 -5.53
C PHE A 49 -1.36 13.05 -4.95
N ILE A 50 -1.24 14.27 -4.41
CA ILE A 50 0.00 14.75 -3.80
C ILE A 50 0.40 13.88 -2.61
N THR A 51 -0.54 13.50 -1.74
CA THR A 51 -0.23 12.66 -0.57
C THR A 51 0.15 11.25 -0.98
N ILE A 52 -0.55 10.62 -1.92
CA ILE A 52 -0.17 9.30 -2.45
C ILE A 52 1.26 9.33 -2.99
N ILE A 53 1.60 10.33 -3.81
CA ILE A 53 2.94 10.41 -4.38
C ILE A 53 3.98 10.68 -3.28
N THR A 54 3.75 11.62 -2.38
CA THR A 54 4.74 11.97 -1.34
C THR A 54 4.95 10.86 -0.31
N PHE A 55 3.88 10.27 0.22
CA PHE A 55 3.99 9.17 1.18
C PHE A 55 4.35 7.85 0.50
N GLY A 56 3.89 7.60 -0.73
CA GLY A 56 4.24 6.41 -1.50
C GLY A 56 5.71 6.35 -1.85
N ILE A 57 6.33 7.50 -2.16
CA ILE A 57 7.77 7.62 -2.34
C ILE A 57 8.53 7.29 -1.05
N SER A 58 8.00 7.74 0.10
CA SER A 58 8.65 7.55 1.39
C SER A 58 8.68 6.09 1.85
N HIS A 59 7.79 5.27 1.31
CA HIS A 59 7.61 3.86 1.66
C HIS A 59 8.88 3.04 1.40
N GLY A 60 9.44 3.12 0.19
CA GLY A 60 10.72 2.48 -0.15
C GLY A 60 11.98 3.24 0.33
N SER A 61 11.85 4.32 1.11
CA SER A 61 12.99 5.22 1.42
C SER A 61 14.21 4.49 2.01
N LEU A 62 13.97 3.45 2.80
CA LEU A 62 15.03 2.70 3.49
C LEU A 62 15.54 1.47 2.71
N ASP A 63 15.09 1.28 1.47
CA ASP A 63 15.47 0.14 0.64
C ASP A 63 16.95 0.10 0.34
N GLN A 64 17.59 1.26 0.18
CA GLN A 64 19.05 1.30 0.00
C GLN A 64 19.81 0.76 1.22
N VAL A 65 19.24 0.82 2.43
CA VAL A 65 19.84 0.24 3.64
C VAL A 65 19.69 -1.29 3.62
N LYS A 66 18.49 -1.79 3.29
CA LYS A 66 18.24 -3.24 3.12
C LYS A 66 19.10 -3.81 1.98
N GLY A 67 19.16 -3.11 0.85
CA GLY A 67 19.95 -3.45 -0.32
C GLY A 67 21.46 -3.46 -0.07
N ALA A 68 21.98 -2.50 0.69
CA ALA A 68 23.39 -2.50 1.09
C ALA A 68 23.73 -3.71 1.97
N THR A 69 22.83 -4.12 2.85
CA THR A 69 22.97 -5.34 3.67
C THR A 69 22.93 -6.60 2.80
N LEU A 70 22.02 -6.66 1.83
CA LEU A 70 21.92 -7.78 0.87
C LEU A 70 23.19 -7.91 0.01
N LEU A 71 23.70 -6.80 -0.53
CA LEU A 71 24.94 -6.82 -1.31
C LEU A 71 26.13 -7.31 -0.48
N LYS A 72 26.23 -6.88 0.79
CA LYS A 72 27.27 -7.36 1.71
C LYS A 72 27.16 -8.86 1.97
N TYR A 73 25.95 -9.40 2.14
CA TYR A 73 25.73 -10.84 2.31
C TYR A 73 26.31 -11.65 1.13
N TYR A 74 26.20 -11.13 -0.09
CA TYR A 74 26.77 -11.74 -1.29
C TYR A 74 28.22 -11.31 -1.60
N ASN A 75 28.91 -10.63 -0.68
CA ASN A 75 30.28 -10.11 -0.87
C ASN A 75 30.44 -9.15 -2.07
N ILE A 76 29.41 -8.35 -2.37
CA ILE A 76 29.42 -7.35 -3.43
C ILE A 76 29.67 -5.97 -2.82
N GLU A 77 30.79 -5.34 -3.15
CA GLU A 77 31.16 -4.02 -2.61
C GLU A 77 30.55 -2.84 -3.40
N ASN A 78 30.14 -3.07 -4.65
CA ASN A 78 29.63 -2.01 -5.51
C ASN A 78 28.18 -1.65 -5.18
N LYS A 79 28.00 -0.63 -4.33
CA LYS A 79 26.68 -0.07 -3.97
C LYS A 79 25.84 0.40 -5.17
N TYR A 80 26.47 0.76 -6.29
CA TYR A 80 25.73 1.20 -7.49
C TYR A 80 24.97 0.05 -8.17
N LEU A 81 25.39 -1.19 -7.93
CA LEU A 81 24.68 -2.36 -8.42
C LEU A 81 23.25 -2.44 -7.86
N PHE A 82 23.06 -2.05 -6.59
CA PHE A 82 21.72 -2.01 -5.99
C PHE A 82 20.79 -1.08 -6.78
N TYR A 83 21.20 0.17 -6.99
CA TYR A 83 20.38 1.13 -7.73
C TYR A 83 20.13 0.69 -9.18
N LEU A 84 21.12 0.10 -9.84
CA LEU A 84 20.94 -0.46 -11.18
C LEU A 84 19.87 -1.56 -11.20
N CYS A 85 19.99 -2.56 -10.32
CA CYS A 85 19.01 -3.64 -10.23
C CYS A 85 17.62 -3.12 -9.83
N TYR A 86 17.55 -2.16 -8.91
CA TYR A 86 16.30 -1.55 -8.47
C TYR A 86 15.59 -0.84 -9.63
N ILE A 87 16.32 -0.03 -10.40
CA ILE A 87 15.80 0.66 -11.59
C ILE A 87 15.39 -0.33 -12.68
N LEU A 88 16.21 -1.35 -12.95
CA LEU A 88 15.89 -2.37 -13.95
C LEU A 88 14.64 -3.17 -13.58
N THR A 89 14.45 -3.46 -12.29
CA THR A 89 13.23 -4.15 -11.80
C THR A 89 12.01 -3.27 -11.98
N GLY A 90 12.10 -1.98 -11.67
CA GLY A 90 11.02 -1.02 -11.94
C GLY A 90 10.70 -0.91 -13.43
N ALA A 91 11.73 -0.76 -14.28
CA ALA A 91 11.57 -0.73 -15.72
C ALA A 91 10.91 -2.01 -16.26
N PHE A 92 11.30 -3.18 -15.74
CA PHE A 92 10.68 -4.45 -16.07
C PHE A 92 9.18 -4.48 -15.76
N PHE A 93 8.78 -4.04 -14.56
CA PHE A 93 7.34 -3.97 -14.22
C PHE A 93 6.59 -2.93 -15.04
N PHE A 94 7.24 -1.82 -15.40
CA PHE A 94 6.67 -0.86 -16.34
C PHE A 94 6.45 -1.48 -17.72
N PHE A 95 7.40 -2.27 -18.23
CA PHE A 95 7.22 -3.01 -19.48
C PHE A 95 6.10 -4.05 -19.40
N ILE A 96 5.94 -4.74 -18.26
CA ILE A 96 4.79 -5.64 -18.05
C ILE A 96 3.49 -4.84 -18.12
N TRP A 97 3.40 -3.70 -17.43
CA TRP A 97 2.20 -2.85 -17.52
C TRP A 97 1.94 -2.41 -18.96
N TYR A 98 2.96 -1.96 -19.69
CA TYR A 98 2.81 -1.51 -21.06
C TYR A 98 2.31 -2.61 -22.01
N LEU A 99 2.82 -3.84 -21.87
CA LEU A 99 2.47 -4.96 -22.76
C LEU A 99 1.24 -5.75 -22.31
N GLN A 100 1.02 -5.87 -21.00
CA GLN A 100 0.02 -6.74 -20.37
C GLN A 100 -0.52 -6.05 -19.10
N PRO A 101 -1.29 -4.95 -19.23
CA PRO A 101 -1.67 -4.12 -18.09
C PRO A 101 -2.64 -4.83 -17.12
N THR A 102 -3.47 -5.76 -17.61
CA THR A 102 -4.30 -6.62 -16.75
C THR A 102 -3.43 -7.50 -15.84
N LEU A 103 -2.40 -8.15 -16.40
CA LEU A 103 -1.49 -8.99 -15.63
C LEU A 103 -0.76 -8.17 -14.58
N PHE A 104 -0.23 -7.00 -14.97
CA PHE A 104 0.37 -6.06 -14.03
C PHE A 104 -0.59 -5.70 -12.89
N LEU A 105 -1.84 -5.33 -13.21
CA LEU A 105 -2.82 -4.92 -12.21
C LEU A 105 -3.16 -6.06 -11.25
N VAL A 106 -3.39 -7.27 -11.75
CA VAL A 106 -3.69 -8.45 -10.91
C VAL A 106 -2.50 -8.77 -10.00
N SER A 107 -1.28 -8.77 -10.53
CA SER A 107 -0.07 -8.98 -9.73
C SER A 107 0.10 -7.89 -8.67
N PHE A 108 -0.09 -6.63 -9.03
CA PHE A 108 -0.02 -5.49 -8.11
C PHE A 108 -1.07 -5.59 -6.99
N ILE A 109 -2.31 -5.97 -7.31
CA ILE A 109 -3.38 -6.17 -6.33
C ILE A 109 -3.04 -7.32 -5.37
N LEU A 110 -2.61 -8.47 -5.88
CA LEU A 110 -2.32 -9.64 -5.04
C LEU A 110 -1.12 -9.41 -4.13
N LEU A 111 -0.02 -8.87 -4.68
CA LEU A 111 1.18 -8.57 -3.92
C LEU A 111 0.94 -7.42 -2.93
N GLY A 112 0.22 -6.38 -3.35
CA GLY A 112 -0.18 -5.26 -2.49
C GLY A 112 -1.07 -5.71 -1.34
N ALA A 113 -2.09 -6.54 -1.60
CA ALA A 113 -2.95 -7.08 -0.55
C ALA A 113 -2.17 -7.95 0.44
N TYR A 114 -1.25 -8.81 -0.04
CA TYR A 114 -0.36 -9.55 0.85
C TYR A 114 0.49 -8.62 1.73
N HIS A 115 1.15 -7.64 1.11
CA HIS A 115 2.03 -6.70 1.81
C HIS A 115 1.27 -5.86 2.85
N PHE A 116 0.13 -5.28 2.48
CA PHE A 116 -0.73 -4.56 3.41
C PHE A 116 -1.11 -5.43 4.61
N GLY A 117 -1.49 -6.68 4.38
CA GLY A 117 -1.85 -7.59 5.46
C GLY A 117 -0.68 -8.06 6.32
N LYS A 118 0.50 -8.28 5.75
CA LYS A 118 1.72 -8.65 6.47
C LYS A 118 2.14 -7.52 7.40
N ASP A 119 2.27 -6.32 6.85
CA ASP A 119 2.67 -5.12 7.59
C ASP A 119 1.62 -4.76 8.65
N ASP A 120 0.33 -4.92 8.33
CA ASP A 120 -0.74 -4.72 9.31
C ASP A 120 -0.69 -5.69 10.50
N CYS A 121 -0.02 -6.83 10.35
CA CYS A 121 0.10 -7.88 11.36
C CYS A 121 1.49 -7.96 12.00
N TYR A 122 2.42 -7.04 11.73
CA TYR A 122 3.84 -7.16 12.12
C TYR A 122 4.06 -7.45 13.61
N LEU A 123 3.23 -6.87 14.49
CA LEU A 123 3.33 -7.06 15.95
C LEU A 123 2.92 -8.43 16.47
N MET A 124 2.33 -9.27 15.63
CA MET A 124 1.81 -10.56 16.06
C MET A 124 2.88 -11.65 16.13
N GLN A 125 4.12 -11.35 15.71
CA GLN A 125 5.26 -12.29 15.69
C GLN A 125 4.86 -13.67 15.15
N ILE A 126 4.05 -13.67 14.09
CA ILE A 126 3.52 -14.88 13.49
C ILE A 126 4.65 -15.53 12.70
N LYS A 127 5.01 -16.77 13.06
CA LYS A 127 5.98 -17.54 12.29
C LYS A 127 5.48 -17.73 10.86
N GLU A 128 6.25 -17.25 9.89
CA GLU A 128 5.88 -17.33 8.49
C GLU A 128 5.81 -18.79 8.01
N ASN A 129 4.67 -19.14 7.43
CA ASN A 129 4.42 -20.35 6.69
C ASN A 129 3.34 -20.07 5.62
N ILE A 130 3.02 -21.07 4.81
CA ILE A 130 2.05 -20.89 3.72
C ILE A 130 0.66 -20.47 4.21
N PHE A 131 0.25 -20.95 5.38
CA PHE A 131 -1.05 -20.62 5.98
C PHE A 131 -1.08 -19.18 6.48
N THR A 132 0.01 -18.68 7.08
CA THR A 132 0.08 -17.30 7.56
C THR A 132 0.22 -16.32 6.41
N ASN A 133 0.91 -16.70 5.33
CA ASN A 133 0.95 -15.89 4.10
C ASN A 133 -0.44 -15.73 3.47
N LEU A 134 -1.24 -16.81 3.47
CA LEU A 134 -2.64 -16.72 3.05
C LEU A 134 -3.44 -15.79 3.96
N ILE A 135 -3.24 -15.84 5.28
CA ILE A 135 -3.92 -14.93 6.22
C ILE A 135 -3.56 -13.48 5.96
N PHE A 136 -2.29 -13.17 5.68
CA PHE A 136 -1.86 -11.82 5.31
C PHE A 136 -2.56 -11.35 4.03
N LEU A 137 -2.58 -12.18 2.99
CA LEU A 137 -3.33 -11.87 1.76
C LEU A 137 -4.82 -11.59 2.08
N LEU A 138 -5.47 -12.45 2.85
CA LEU A 138 -6.86 -12.27 3.26
C LEU A 138 -7.06 -10.99 4.09
N LYS A 139 -6.13 -10.61 4.96
CA LYS A 139 -6.22 -9.37 5.74
C LYS A 139 -6.18 -8.12 4.87
N GLY A 140 -5.38 -8.11 3.80
CA GLY A 140 -5.26 -6.94 2.93
C GLY A 140 -6.29 -6.87 1.79
N LEU A 141 -6.88 -8.00 1.38
CA LEU A 141 -7.90 -8.02 0.33
C LEU A 141 -9.09 -7.06 0.56
N PRO A 142 -9.61 -6.85 1.78
CA PRO A 142 -10.66 -5.86 2.04
C PRO A 142 -10.31 -4.45 1.58
N ILE A 143 -9.03 -4.05 1.59
CA ILE A 143 -8.61 -2.72 1.13
C ILE A 143 -8.93 -2.54 -0.36
N ILE A 144 -8.84 -3.63 -1.14
CA ILE A 144 -9.10 -3.64 -2.57
C ILE A 144 -10.58 -3.92 -2.88
N LEU A 145 -11.22 -4.81 -2.12
CA LEU A 145 -12.60 -5.24 -2.38
C LEU A 145 -13.64 -4.21 -1.92
N THR A 146 -13.36 -3.46 -0.86
CA THR A 146 -14.32 -2.50 -0.28
C THR A 146 -14.73 -1.38 -1.25
N PRO A 147 -13.81 -0.78 -2.04
CA PRO A 147 -14.18 0.13 -3.13
C PRO A 147 -15.17 -0.46 -4.14
N PHE A 148 -15.00 -1.72 -4.54
CA PHE A 148 -15.93 -2.38 -5.47
C PHE A 148 -17.34 -2.52 -4.90
N ILE A 149 -17.49 -2.60 -3.58
CA ILE A 149 -18.79 -2.75 -2.92
C ILE A 149 -19.53 -1.41 -2.86
N PHE A 150 -18.84 -0.33 -2.49
CA PHE A 150 -19.47 0.97 -2.27
C PHE A 150 -19.48 1.87 -3.52
N HIS A 151 -18.50 1.72 -4.41
CA HIS A 151 -18.28 2.56 -5.59
C HIS A 151 -17.88 1.71 -6.80
N PHE A 152 -18.74 0.74 -7.17
CA PHE A 152 -18.43 -0.22 -8.23
C PHE A 152 -18.09 0.45 -9.56
N SER A 153 -18.90 1.41 -10.01
CA SER A 153 -18.70 2.14 -11.27
C SER A 153 -17.37 2.87 -11.32
N GLU A 154 -17.04 3.62 -10.26
CA GLU A 154 -15.82 4.40 -10.15
C GLU A 154 -14.60 3.49 -10.01
N THR A 155 -14.74 2.37 -9.30
CA THR A 155 -13.67 1.37 -9.17
C THR A 155 -13.39 0.68 -10.51
N ILE A 156 -14.42 0.30 -11.25
CA ILE A 156 -14.27 -0.24 -12.62
C ILE A 156 -13.66 0.79 -13.56
N HIS A 157 -14.01 2.07 -13.42
CA HIS A 157 -13.39 3.14 -14.20
C HIS A 157 -11.89 3.22 -13.92
N ILE A 158 -11.46 3.15 -12.66
CA ILE A 158 -10.04 3.11 -12.30
C ILE A 158 -9.36 1.87 -12.91
N VAL A 159 -9.99 0.70 -12.81
CA VAL A 159 -9.47 -0.54 -13.42
C VAL A 159 -9.30 -0.35 -14.92
N ALA A 160 -10.31 0.15 -15.63
CA ALA A 160 -10.27 0.38 -17.07
C ALA A 160 -9.19 1.40 -17.46
N THR A 161 -9.04 2.47 -16.68
CA THR A 161 -7.98 3.48 -16.88
C THR A 161 -6.58 2.88 -16.72
N ILE A 162 -6.36 1.99 -15.73
CA ILE A 162 -5.07 1.31 -15.54
C ILE A 162 -4.83 0.26 -16.63
N THR A 163 -5.87 -0.49 -17.02
CA THR A 163 -5.80 -1.52 -18.07
C THR A 163 -5.87 -0.96 -19.50
N GLN A 164 -5.99 0.36 -19.63
CA GLN A 164 -6.15 1.08 -20.90
C GLN A 164 -7.34 0.55 -21.72
N SER A 165 -8.37 0.01 -21.05
CA SER A 165 -9.51 -0.65 -21.68
C SER A 165 -9.14 -1.79 -22.66
N ASN A 166 -7.93 -2.33 -22.56
CA ASN A 166 -7.43 -3.35 -23.50
C ASN A 166 -8.03 -4.74 -23.29
N ASP A 167 -8.68 -4.97 -22.14
CA ASP A 167 -9.21 -6.29 -21.76
C ASP A 167 -10.68 -6.21 -21.33
N SER A 168 -11.56 -6.21 -22.33
CA SER A 168 -13.00 -6.24 -22.11
C SER A 168 -13.48 -7.50 -21.38
N SER A 169 -12.73 -8.61 -21.50
CA SER A 169 -13.10 -9.88 -20.86
C SER A 169 -12.95 -9.80 -19.35
N PHE A 170 -11.83 -9.21 -18.87
CA PHE A 170 -11.59 -8.99 -17.45
C PHE A 170 -12.62 -8.03 -16.84
N ILE A 171 -12.94 -6.93 -17.54
CA ILE A 171 -13.97 -5.98 -17.09
C ILE A 171 -15.35 -6.67 -16.99
N ASN A 172 -15.77 -7.41 -18.03
CA ASN A 172 -17.03 -8.14 -18.02
C ASN A 172 -17.10 -9.18 -16.89
N PHE A 173 -15.97 -9.84 -16.58
CA PHE A 173 -15.88 -10.74 -15.44
C PHE A 173 -16.13 -10.02 -14.11
N LEU A 174 -15.58 -8.83 -13.91
CA LEU A 174 -15.85 -8.03 -12.71
C LEU A 174 -17.32 -7.60 -12.60
N TYR A 175 -17.95 -7.19 -13.72
CA TYR A 175 -19.39 -6.94 -13.77
C TYR A 175 -20.20 -8.17 -13.34
N TYR A 176 -19.86 -9.34 -13.89
CA TYR A 176 -20.50 -10.60 -13.51
C TYR A 176 -20.37 -10.91 -12.01
N LEU A 177 -19.18 -10.72 -11.43
CA LEU A 177 -18.97 -10.91 -9.99
C LEU A 177 -19.83 -9.96 -9.14
N ASN A 178 -19.99 -8.72 -9.58
CA ASN A 178 -20.80 -7.72 -8.91
C ASN A 178 -22.30 -8.04 -8.99
N GLU A 179 -22.81 -8.36 -10.19
CA GLU A 179 -24.21 -8.74 -10.40
C GLU A 179 -24.64 -9.95 -9.54
N LYS A 180 -23.72 -10.89 -9.31
CA LYS A 180 -23.96 -12.06 -8.45
C LYS A 180 -23.71 -11.81 -6.96
N ASN A 181 -23.40 -10.57 -6.56
CA ASN A 181 -23.00 -10.20 -5.20
C ASN A 181 -21.80 -11.00 -4.65
N PHE A 182 -20.98 -11.61 -5.53
CA PHE A 182 -19.84 -12.42 -5.10
C PHE A 182 -18.78 -11.57 -4.40
N LEU A 183 -18.56 -10.33 -4.86
CA LEU A 183 -17.60 -9.41 -4.24
C LEU A 183 -17.96 -9.12 -2.78
N LEU A 184 -19.24 -8.87 -2.50
CA LEU A 184 -19.74 -8.63 -1.14
C LEU A 184 -19.59 -9.88 -0.26
N ILE A 185 -20.03 -11.05 -0.76
CA ILE A 185 -19.96 -12.31 -0.03
C ILE A 185 -18.51 -12.66 0.30
N ILE A 186 -17.62 -12.56 -0.69
CA ILE A 186 -16.18 -12.82 -0.51
C ILE A 186 -15.59 -11.86 0.51
N ASN A 187 -15.87 -10.55 0.42
CA ASN A 187 -15.33 -9.57 1.37
C ASN A 187 -15.79 -9.85 2.81
N PHE A 188 -17.06 -10.25 3.00
CA PHE A 188 -17.59 -10.58 4.32
C PHE A 188 -16.96 -11.87 4.89
N ILE A 189 -16.80 -12.91 4.07
CA ILE A 189 -16.15 -14.17 4.47
C ILE A 189 -14.69 -13.89 4.85
N ILE A 190 -13.97 -13.14 4.00
CA ILE A 190 -12.59 -12.72 4.25
C ILE A 190 -12.50 -11.96 5.57
N PHE A 191 -13.39 -11.00 5.79
CA PHE A 191 -13.45 -10.24 7.03
C PHE A 191 -13.61 -11.15 8.25
N ILE A 192 -14.54 -12.10 8.22
CA ILE A 192 -14.75 -13.05 9.33
C ILE A 192 -13.51 -13.91 9.55
N ILE A 193 -12.96 -14.53 8.51
CA ILE A 193 -11.83 -15.46 8.62
C ILE A 193 -10.58 -14.71 9.10
N ALA A 194 -10.23 -13.60 8.44
CA ALA A 194 -9.08 -12.80 8.80
C ALA A 194 -9.23 -12.31 10.24
N ASN A 195 -10.36 -11.69 10.61
CA ASN A 195 -10.53 -11.18 11.98
C ASN A 195 -10.56 -12.28 13.02
N THR A 196 -11.23 -13.40 12.81
CA THR A 196 -11.27 -14.46 13.83
C THR A 196 -9.87 -15.02 14.10
N ILE A 197 -9.10 -15.29 13.05
CA ILE A 197 -7.76 -15.87 13.19
C ILE A 197 -6.77 -14.82 13.73
N ILE A 198 -6.76 -13.62 13.15
CA ILE A 198 -5.84 -12.53 13.51
C ILE A 198 -6.18 -11.99 14.89
N ALA A 199 -7.45 -11.68 15.17
CA ALA A 199 -7.87 -11.17 16.48
C ALA A 199 -7.70 -12.23 17.58
N SER A 200 -7.66 -13.53 17.28
CA SER A 200 -7.28 -14.55 18.28
C SER A 200 -5.82 -14.44 18.73
N ARG A 201 -4.97 -13.81 17.90
CA ARG A 201 -3.52 -13.68 18.11
C ARG A 201 -3.07 -12.25 18.43
N GLY A 202 -4.00 -11.31 18.57
CA GLY A 202 -3.67 -9.92 18.87
C GLY A 202 -4.87 -9.11 19.29
N ASP A 203 -4.84 -7.80 18.98
CA ASP A 203 -5.75 -6.86 19.59
C ASP A 203 -7.08 -6.71 18.84
N LYS A 204 -8.10 -7.42 19.32
CA LYS A 204 -9.44 -7.48 18.68
C LYS A 204 -10.08 -6.11 18.48
N ILE A 205 -9.93 -5.21 19.45
CA ILE A 205 -10.52 -3.86 19.39
C ILE A 205 -9.87 -3.08 18.26
N ASN A 206 -8.55 -3.17 18.15
CA ASN A 206 -7.79 -2.47 17.12
C ASN A 206 -8.24 -2.87 15.71
N TYR A 207 -8.37 -4.17 15.45
CA TYR A 207 -8.83 -4.67 14.15
C TYR A 207 -10.26 -4.26 13.82
N PHE A 208 -11.15 -4.29 14.81
CA PHE A 208 -12.51 -3.83 14.62
C PHE A 208 -12.56 -2.34 14.28
N VAL A 209 -11.78 -1.52 14.97
CA VAL A 209 -11.64 -0.08 14.70
C VAL A 209 -11.13 0.18 13.28
N GLU A 210 -10.07 -0.51 12.85
CA GLU A 210 -9.54 -0.40 11.48
C GLU A 210 -10.60 -0.76 10.44
N PHE A 211 -11.32 -1.85 10.65
CA PHE A 211 -12.36 -2.29 9.72
C PHE A 211 -13.50 -1.28 9.62
N CYS A 212 -13.99 -0.78 10.75
CA CYS A 212 -15.00 0.27 10.77
C CYS A 212 -14.52 1.53 10.05
N ALA A 213 -13.30 1.98 10.34
CA ALA A 213 -12.71 3.14 9.68
C ALA A 213 -12.58 2.93 8.15
N LEU A 214 -12.11 1.75 7.71
CA LEU A 214 -11.98 1.42 6.29
C LEU A 214 -13.34 1.50 5.57
N ASN A 215 -14.40 0.94 6.16
CA ASN A 215 -15.74 0.97 5.57
C ASN A 215 -16.33 2.39 5.59
N ILE A 216 -16.16 3.15 6.67
CA ILE A 216 -16.64 4.54 6.77
C ILE A 216 -16.02 5.40 5.66
N VAL A 217 -14.70 5.30 5.46
CA VAL A 217 -13.99 6.06 4.43
C VAL A 217 -14.46 5.65 3.04
N ASN A 218 -14.52 4.35 2.74
CA ASN A 218 -14.93 3.86 1.42
C ASN A 218 -16.42 4.04 1.12
N PHE A 219 -17.27 4.16 2.14
CA PHE A 219 -18.68 4.50 1.94
C PHE A 219 -18.86 5.99 1.59
N THR A 220 -17.96 6.85 2.07
CA THR A 220 -18.11 8.31 1.99
C THR A 220 -17.36 8.91 0.80
N PHE A 221 -16.19 8.36 0.45
CA PHE A 221 -15.27 8.95 -0.50
C PHE A 221 -15.06 8.05 -1.72
N THR A 222 -14.79 8.69 -2.86
CA THR A 222 -14.43 7.95 -4.08
C THR A 222 -13.21 7.05 -3.83
N PRO A 223 -13.07 5.92 -4.56
CA PRO A 223 -12.02 4.93 -4.32
C PRO A 223 -10.61 5.51 -4.24
N PHE A 224 -10.30 6.50 -5.08
CA PHE A 224 -8.99 7.16 -5.09
C PHE A 224 -8.69 7.90 -3.78
N ILE A 225 -9.66 8.69 -3.29
CA ILE A 225 -9.53 9.44 -2.04
C ILE A 225 -9.51 8.46 -0.86
N ALA A 226 -10.39 7.45 -0.88
CA ALA A 226 -10.46 6.45 0.17
C ALA A 226 -9.14 5.67 0.33
N PHE A 227 -8.55 5.26 -0.80
CA PHE A 227 -7.24 4.64 -0.83
C PHE A 227 -6.16 5.58 -0.29
N ALA A 228 -6.14 6.86 -0.68
CA ALA A 228 -5.16 7.83 -0.17
C ALA A 228 -5.21 7.97 1.36
N VAL A 229 -6.41 8.07 1.94
CA VAL A 229 -6.59 8.19 3.40
C VAL A 229 -6.07 6.94 4.09
N TYR A 230 -6.49 5.75 3.66
CA TYR A 230 -6.01 4.48 4.21
C TYR A 230 -4.47 4.37 4.10
N PHE A 231 -3.95 4.57 2.90
CA PHE A 231 -2.55 4.37 2.57
C PHE A 231 -1.64 5.30 3.38
N CYS A 232 -2.01 6.58 3.52
CA CYS A 232 -1.16 7.56 4.21
C CYS A 232 -1.31 7.51 5.73
N THR A 233 -2.52 7.32 6.26
CA THR A 233 -2.79 7.48 7.70
C THR A 233 -2.70 6.19 8.50
N LEU A 234 -2.85 5.03 7.86
CA LEU A 234 -2.74 3.73 8.52
C LEU A 234 -1.49 3.00 8.04
N HIS A 235 -1.45 2.65 6.75
CA HIS A 235 -0.42 1.75 6.22
C HIS A 235 0.98 2.37 6.27
N SER A 236 1.17 3.57 5.71
CA SER A 236 2.50 4.22 5.65
C SER A 236 3.09 4.48 7.03
N LEU A 237 2.28 4.88 8.01
CA LEU A 237 2.73 5.08 9.39
C LEU A 237 3.15 3.76 10.03
N ARG A 238 2.39 2.69 9.81
CA ARG A 238 2.69 1.38 10.35
C ARG A 238 3.96 0.78 9.73
N HIS A 239 4.09 0.86 8.40
CA HIS A 239 5.29 0.43 7.70
C HIS A 239 6.53 1.16 8.21
N TYR A 240 6.46 2.48 8.40
CA TYR A 240 7.56 3.25 8.96
C TYR A 240 7.95 2.80 10.38
N LEU A 241 6.98 2.46 11.24
CA LEU A 241 7.28 1.89 12.56
C LEU A 241 7.95 0.51 12.46
N SER A 242 7.48 -0.35 11.54
CA SER A 242 8.11 -1.66 11.28
C SER A 242 9.56 -1.48 10.84
N LEU A 243 9.84 -0.55 9.93
CA LEU A 243 11.19 -0.25 9.47
C LEU A 243 12.11 0.25 10.59
N ILE A 244 11.61 1.10 11.49
CA ILE A 244 12.37 1.55 12.68
C ILE A 244 12.74 0.35 13.55
N GLU A 245 11.83 -0.62 13.68
CA GLU A 245 12.06 -1.83 14.47
C GLU A 245 13.11 -2.74 13.81
N ASP A 246 12.94 -3.05 12.52
CA ASP A 246 13.79 -3.93 11.74
C ASP A 246 15.24 -3.43 11.69
N LEU A 247 15.42 -2.12 11.48
CA LEU A 247 16.73 -1.48 11.46
C LEU A 247 17.30 -1.21 12.86
N ARG A 248 16.56 -1.57 13.92
CA ARG A 248 16.95 -1.38 15.33
C ARG A 248 17.34 0.06 15.66
N ILE A 249 16.62 1.02 15.10
CA ILE A 249 16.84 2.45 15.33
C ILE A 249 16.38 2.80 16.74
N ASN A 250 17.31 3.31 17.56
CA ASN A 250 17.04 3.50 19.00
C ASN A 250 16.61 4.92 19.36
N THR A 251 16.77 5.90 18.45
CA THR A 251 16.45 7.30 18.74
C THR A 251 15.59 7.92 17.65
N TYR A 252 14.63 8.76 18.06
CA TYR A 252 13.78 9.52 17.14
C TYR A 252 14.59 10.41 16.18
N LYS A 253 15.68 11.02 16.66
CA LYS A 253 16.57 11.84 15.83
C LYS A 253 17.23 11.04 14.72
N GLU A 254 17.66 9.82 15.02
CA GLU A 254 18.24 8.91 14.04
C GLU A 254 17.20 8.44 13.03
N ALA A 255 15.99 8.10 13.46
CA ALA A 255 14.87 7.74 12.58
C ALA A 255 14.56 8.87 11.59
N LEU A 256 14.40 10.10 12.08
CA LEU A 256 14.19 11.27 11.21
C LEU A 256 15.36 11.52 10.27
N ARG A 257 16.60 11.43 10.76
CA ARG A 257 17.80 11.62 9.93
C ARG A 257 17.81 10.61 8.79
N LEU A 258 17.59 9.33 9.08
CA LEU A 258 17.54 8.28 8.09
C LEU A 258 16.41 8.53 7.09
N PHE A 259 15.20 8.82 7.56
CA PHE A 259 14.07 9.16 6.72
C PHE A 259 14.39 10.30 5.72
N TYR A 260 14.84 11.46 6.21
CA TYR A 260 15.13 12.61 5.34
C TYR A 260 16.36 12.40 4.44
N SER A 261 17.41 11.76 4.93
CA SER A 261 18.62 11.50 4.14
C SER A 261 18.36 10.55 2.96
N ASN A 262 17.40 9.65 3.13
CA ASN A 262 17.11 8.59 2.19
C ASN A 262 15.88 8.85 1.32
N LEU A 263 15.04 9.82 1.70
CA LEU A 263 13.95 10.34 0.88
C LEU A 263 14.45 10.88 -0.46
N ILE A 264 15.47 11.75 -0.45
CA ILE A 264 15.85 12.55 -1.64
C ILE A 264 16.16 11.68 -2.87
N PRO A 265 17.01 10.63 -2.81
CA PRO A 265 17.33 9.82 -3.99
C PRO A 265 16.11 9.12 -4.58
N ILE A 266 15.22 8.62 -3.73
CA ILE A 266 14.03 7.87 -4.14
C ILE A 266 12.94 8.81 -4.64
N THR A 267 12.79 9.99 -4.04
CA THR A 267 11.93 11.05 -4.57
C THR A 267 12.37 11.48 -5.96
N LEU A 268 13.67 11.69 -6.18
CA LEU A 268 14.20 12.04 -7.50
C LEU A 268 13.92 10.95 -8.52
N LEU A 269 14.16 9.68 -8.17
CA LEU A 269 13.87 8.54 -9.05
C LEU A 269 12.39 8.48 -9.44
N THR A 270 11.50 8.64 -8.47
CA THR A 270 10.06 8.63 -8.69
C THR A 270 9.61 9.81 -9.55
N ILE A 271 10.13 11.02 -9.31
CA ILE A 271 9.81 12.19 -10.14
C ILE A 271 10.27 11.95 -11.58
N THR A 272 11.49 11.45 -11.79
CA THR A 272 11.95 11.12 -13.15
C THR A 272 11.06 10.08 -13.82
N PHE A 273 10.62 9.06 -13.07
CA PHE A 273 9.68 8.07 -13.58
C PHE A 273 8.35 8.70 -13.97
N ILE A 274 7.71 9.46 -13.07
CA ILE A 274 6.43 10.14 -13.32
C ILE A 274 6.52 11.07 -14.52
N LEU A 275 7.59 11.86 -14.64
CA LEU A 275 7.79 12.75 -15.78
C LEU A 275 7.93 11.95 -17.09
N SER A 276 8.78 10.91 -17.09
CA SER A 276 8.97 10.05 -18.27
C SER A 276 7.69 9.32 -18.68
N PHE A 277 6.89 8.87 -17.70
CA PHE A 277 5.59 8.27 -17.91
C PHE A 277 4.59 9.28 -18.49
N GLY A 278 4.54 10.49 -17.94
CA GLY A 278 3.68 11.56 -18.43
C GLY A 278 3.89 11.85 -19.91
N PHE A 279 5.14 11.85 -20.37
CA PHE A 279 5.48 12.00 -21.80
C PHE A 279 5.04 10.82 -22.68
N LEU A 280 4.97 9.60 -22.13
CA LEU A 280 4.61 8.38 -22.88
C LEU A 280 3.10 8.09 -22.86
N SER A 281 2.36 8.70 -21.94
CA SER A 281 0.93 8.49 -21.78
C SER A 281 0.13 9.07 -22.96
N GLN A 282 -1.01 8.43 -23.27
CA GLN A 282 -1.85 8.82 -24.39
C GLN A 282 -2.55 10.18 -24.14
N SER A 283 -2.59 11.03 -25.18
CA SER A 283 -3.09 12.41 -25.13
C SER A 283 -4.60 12.57 -24.90
N ASN A 284 -5.37 11.48 -24.84
CA ASN A 284 -6.84 11.54 -24.88
C ASN A 284 -7.53 11.32 -23.52
N LEU A 285 -6.77 11.11 -22.45
CA LEU A 285 -7.33 10.95 -21.10
C LEU A 285 -7.77 12.28 -20.50
N SER A 286 -8.80 12.25 -19.66
CA SER A 286 -9.10 13.39 -18.79
C SER A 286 -7.95 13.59 -17.80
N LEU A 287 -7.80 14.81 -17.24
CA LEU A 287 -6.75 15.09 -16.25
C LEU A 287 -6.83 14.12 -15.05
N ASN A 288 -8.04 13.85 -14.55
CA ASN A 288 -8.23 12.96 -13.40
C ASN A 288 -7.86 11.51 -13.73
N ASP A 289 -8.16 11.04 -14.93
CA ASP A 289 -7.79 9.68 -15.36
C ASP A 289 -6.30 9.54 -15.55
N HIS A 290 -5.69 10.57 -16.13
CA HIS A 290 -4.25 10.62 -16.29
C HIS A 290 -3.53 10.60 -14.93
N LEU A 291 -3.98 11.41 -13.96
CA LEU A 291 -3.44 11.42 -12.60
C LEU A 291 -3.69 10.09 -11.87
N THR A 292 -4.87 9.49 -12.05
CA THR A 292 -5.20 8.17 -11.49
C THR A 292 -4.27 7.09 -12.03
N GLN A 293 -4.09 7.05 -13.36
CA GLN A 293 -3.21 6.11 -14.03
C GLN A 293 -1.76 6.28 -13.56
N ILE A 294 -1.26 7.52 -13.54
CA ILE A 294 0.08 7.83 -13.02
C ILE A 294 0.22 7.34 -11.59
N SER A 295 -0.71 7.65 -10.71
CA SER A 295 -0.61 7.25 -9.30
C SER A 295 -0.50 5.75 -9.13
N PHE A 296 -1.43 4.96 -9.69
CA PHE A 296 -1.42 3.52 -9.46
C PHE A 296 -0.31 2.79 -10.22
N VAL A 297 0.02 3.22 -11.44
CA VAL A 297 1.13 2.61 -12.20
C VAL A 297 2.46 2.97 -11.55
N SER A 298 2.67 4.22 -11.14
CA SER A 298 3.90 4.61 -10.43
C SER A 298 4.01 3.92 -9.08
N LEU A 299 2.92 3.83 -8.32
CA LEU A 299 2.90 3.04 -7.09
C LEU A 299 3.32 1.61 -7.36
N GLY A 300 2.74 0.92 -8.35
CA GLY A 300 3.12 -0.45 -8.68
C GLY A 300 4.58 -0.59 -9.13
N VAL A 301 5.05 0.28 -10.03
CA VAL A 301 6.43 0.25 -10.54
C VAL A 301 7.47 0.54 -9.45
N LEU A 302 7.13 1.34 -8.44
CA LEU A 302 8.03 1.66 -7.33
C LEU A 302 7.94 0.68 -6.17
N SER A 303 6.74 0.15 -5.88
CA SER A 303 6.50 -0.78 -4.79
C SER A 303 6.89 -2.22 -5.15
N LEU A 304 6.75 -2.66 -6.39
CA LEU A 304 7.10 -4.04 -6.77
C LEU A 304 8.61 -4.33 -6.61
N PRO A 305 9.55 -3.44 -7.00
CA PRO A 305 10.97 -3.60 -6.66
C PRO A 305 11.23 -3.66 -5.15
N HIS A 306 10.55 -2.81 -4.37
CA HIS A 306 10.59 -2.84 -2.90
C HIS A 306 10.15 -4.21 -2.35
N LEU A 307 9.00 -4.73 -2.79
CA LEU A 307 8.48 -6.03 -2.35
C LEU A 307 9.44 -7.19 -2.71
N VAL A 308 10.03 -7.14 -3.90
CA VAL A 308 11.07 -8.11 -4.30
C VAL A 308 12.27 -8.01 -3.35
N LEU A 309 12.71 -6.81 -3.02
CA LEU A 309 13.80 -6.59 -2.08
C LEU A 309 13.46 -7.11 -0.67
N GLU A 310 12.25 -6.89 -0.17
CA GLU A 310 11.83 -7.40 1.13
C GLU A 310 11.90 -8.92 1.19
N VAL A 311 11.37 -9.61 0.17
CA VAL A 311 11.43 -11.07 0.08
C VAL A 311 12.88 -11.57 0.04
N LEU A 312 13.76 -10.91 -0.72
CA LEU A 312 15.18 -11.27 -0.77
C LEU A 312 15.87 -11.02 0.57
N TYR A 313 15.62 -9.87 1.20
CA TYR A 313 16.20 -9.48 2.47
C TYR A 313 15.79 -10.44 3.60
N ASP A 314 14.49 -10.73 3.71
CA ASP A 314 13.94 -11.63 4.73
C ASP A 314 14.61 -13.02 4.65
N ASN A 315 14.76 -13.57 3.44
CA ASN A 315 15.42 -14.86 3.23
C ASN A 315 16.92 -14.86 3.63
N THR A 316 17.62 -13.73 3.50
CA THR A 316 19.03 -13.61 3.92
C THR A 316 19.22 -13.29 5.40
N SER A 317 18.21 -12.70 6.05
CA SER A 317 18.25 -12.39 7.49
C SER A 317 17.93 -13.58 8.39
N ILE A 318 17.29 -14.62 7.82
CA ILE A 318 16.95 -15.88 8.50
C ILE A 318 18.12 -16.89 8.45
N SER A 319 19.10 -16.71 7.55
CA SER A 319 20.30 -17.56 7.41
C SER A 319 21.46 -17.10 8.29
#